data_AF-A0A1M6NHL6-F1
#
_entry.id   AF-A0A1M6NHL6-F1
#
_cell.length_a   1.000
_cell.length_b   1.000
_cell.length_c   1.000
_cell.angle_alpha   90.00
_cell.angle_beta   90.00
_cell.angle_gamma   90.00
#
_symmetry.space_group_name_H-M   'P 1'
#
loop_
_entity.id
_entity.type
_entity.pdbx_description
1 polymer ?
#
loop_
_entity_poly.entity_id
_entity_poly.type
_entity_poly.pdbx_seq_one_letter_code
_entity_poly.pdbx_strand_id
1 'polypeptide(L)' 'MDCVQCGNCTLGERTYYCIKEGGFVINPKYVCQEKKRIGWKKEDFRRVRKEKEAQKA' A
#
# COMPACT_ATOMS: atom_id res chain seq x y z
N MET A 1 -6.17 4.99 -32.04
CA MET A 1 -5.71 6.39 -31.84
C MET A 1 -4.21 6.38 -31.63
N ASP A 2 -3.52 7.42 -32.08
CA ASP A 2 -2.08 7.54 -31.84
C ASP A 2 -1.77 7.85 -30.36
N CYS A 3 -0.52 7.66 -29.93
CA CYS A 3 -0.13 7.93 -28.56
C CYS A 3 -0.01 9.44 -28.35
N VAL A 4 -0.85 10.01 -27.49
CA VAL A 4 -0.84 11.44 -27.19
C VAL A 4 0.19 11.86 -26.13
N GLN A 5 1.13 10.98 -25.78
CA GLN A 5 2.19 11.23 -24.78
C GLN A 5 1.69 11.85 -23.45
N CYS A 6 0.53 11.43 -22.95
CA CYS A 6 -0.07 11.98 -21.73
C CYS A 6 0.70 11.69 -20.42
N GLY A 7 1.70 10.82 -20.44
CA GLY A 7 2.53 10.53 -19.26
C GLY A 7 1.89 9.61 -18.21
N ASN A 8 0.66 9.15 -18.39
CA ASN A 8 -0.03 8.30 -17.41
C ASN A 8 0.72 6.99 -17.11
N CYS A 9 1.41 6.43 -18.10
CA CYS A 9 2.19 5.20 -17.95
C CYS A 9 3.48 5.36 -17.13
N THR A 10 3.93 6.58 -16.85
CA THR A 10 5.16 6.87 -16.09
C THR A 10 4.93 7.31 -14.65
N LEU A 11 3.68 7.62 -14.27
CA LEU A 11 3.32 8.04 -12.91
C LEU A 11 3.49 6.92 -11.86
N GLY A 12 3.68 5.67 -12.29
CA GLY A 12 3.87 4.55 -11.36
C GLY A 12 2.60 4.11 -10.66
N GLU A 13 1.43 4.59 -11.09
CA GLU A 13 0.14 4.12 -10.57
C GLU A 13 -0.10 2.65 -10.93
N ARG A 14 -0.89 1.94 -10.09
CA ARG A 14 -1.25 0.53 -10.33
C ARG A 14 -2.10 0.36 -11.58
N THR A 15 -3.01 1.30 -11.80
CA THR A 15 -3.95 1.29 -12.92
C THR A 15 -4.04 2.71 -13.44
N TYR A 16 -4.00 2.89 -14.75
CA TYR A 16 -4.08 4.20 -15.36
C TYR A 16 -4.97 4.18 -16.60
N TYR A 17 -5.57 5.31 -16.95
CA TYR A 17 -6.36 5.40 -18.17
C TYR A 17 -5.46 5.71 -19.38
N CYS A 18 -5.58 4.91 -20.45
CA CYS A 18 -4.85 5.06 -21.68
C CYS A 18 -5.81 5.38 -22.83
N ILE A 19 -5.70 6.59 -23.39
CA ILE A 19 -6.52 7.04 -24.53
C ILE A 19 -6.27 6.17 -25.77
N LYS A 20 -5.03 5.72 -25.97
CA LYS A 20 -4.66 4.83 -27.08
C LYS A 20 -5.37 3.49 -27.00
N GLU A 21 -5.48 2.92 -25.79
CA GLU A 21 -6.19 1.65 -25.56
C GLU A 21 -7.69 1.84 -25.29
N GLY A 22 -8.15 3.10 -25.17
CA GLY A 22 -9.55 3.44 -24.94
C GLY A 22 -10.08 3.01 -23.57
N GLY A 23 -9.21 2.77 -22.58
CA GLY A 23 -9.61 2.14 -21.33
C GLY A 23 -8.58 2.23 -20.20
N PHE A 24 -8.91 1.59 -19.09
CA PHE A 24 -8.00 1.41 -17.95
C PHE A 24 -7.03 0.27 -18.22
N VAL A 25 -5.75 0.54 -17.99
CA VAL A 25 -4.64 -0.38 -18.20
C VAL A 25 -3.99 -0.67 -16.84
N ILE A 26 -3.75 -1.95 -16.57
CA ILE A 26 -3.03 -2.40 -15.37
C ILE A 26 -1.53 -2.24 -15.64
N ASN A 27 -0.83 -1.52 -14.77
CA ASN A 27 0.59 -1.27 -14.92
C ASN A 27 1.42 -2.50 -14.52
N PRO A 28 2.13 -3.16 -15.47
CA PRO A 28 2.94 -4.33 -15.16
C PRO A 28 4.19 -3.99 -14.33
N LYS A 29 4.61 -2.72 -14.32
CA LYS A 29 5.75 -2.25 -13.53
C LYS A 29 5.39 -1.93 -12.08
N TYR A 30 4.10 -1.96 -11.73
CA TYR A 30 3.66 -1.67 -10.38
C TYR A 30 4.04 -2.82 -9.44
N VAL A 31 4.94 -2.55 -8.50
CA VAL A 31 5.29 -3.48 -7.44
C VAL A 31 4.44 -3.17 -6.21
N CYS A 32 3.58 -4.14 -5.82
CA CYS A 32 2.79 -3.99 -4.61
C CYS A 32 3.71 -4.10 -3.38
N GLN A 33 4.04 -2.97 -2.77
CA GLN A 33 4.79 -2.98 -1.51
C GLN A 33 3.89 -3.41 -0.35
N GLU A 34 4.34 -4.41 0.41
CA GLU A 34 3.67 -4.83 1.63
C GLU A 34 3.71 -3.67 2.65
N LYS A 35 2.54 -3.20 3.05
CA LYS A 35 2.44 -2.23 4.15
C LYS A 35 2.78 -2.93 5.47
N LYS A 36 4.02 -2.78 5.92
CA LYS A 36 4.41 -3.15 7.30
C LYS A 36 3.63 -2.26 8.26
N ARG A 37 2.66 -2.83 8.98
CA ARG A 37 1.95 -2.12 10.05
C ARG A 37 2.91 -1.95 11.22
N ILE A 38 3.32 -0.71 11.48
CA ILE A 38 4.08 -0.34 12.67
C ILE A 38 3.02 -0.05 13.75
N GLY A 39 2.74 -1.05 14.58
CA GLY A 39 1.73 -0.96 15.62
C GLY A 39 1.89 -2.11 16.60
N TRP A 40 1.32 -1.95 17.79
CA TRP A 40 1.39 -2.98 18.81
C TRP A 40 0.65 -4.22 18.32
N LYS A 41 1.32 -5.36 18.30
CA LYS A 41 0.60 -6.61 18.15
C LYS A 41 -0.23 -6.81 19.41
N LYS A 42 -1.39 -7.45 19.28
CA LYS A 42 -2.30 -7.72 20.40
C LYS A 42 -1.60 -8.48 21.55
N GLU A 43 -0.57 -9.26 21.24
CA GLU A 43 0.29 -9.91 22.23
C GLU A 43 1.22 -8.94 22.97
N ASP A 44 1.84 -7.97 22.28
CA ASP A 44 2.66 -6.93 22.91
C ASP A 44 1.83 -6.13 23.92
N PHE A 45 0.59 -5.80 23.56
CA PHE A 45 -0.32 -5.08 24.44
C PHE A 45 -0.67 -5.90 25.69
N ARG A 46 -0.91 -7.21 25.54
CA ARG A 46 -1.22 -8.11 26.66
C ARG A 46 -0.03 -8.28 27.61
N ARG A 47 1.20 -8.36 27.08
CA ARG A 47 2.43 -8.43 27.90
C ARG A 47 2.56 -7.19 28.77
N VAL A 48 2.53 -6.01 28.17
CA VAL A 48 2.72 -4.73 28.89
C VAL A 48 1.61 -4.46 29.89
N ARG A 49 0.38 -4.90 29.58
CA ARG A 49 -0.72 -4.82 30.56
C ARG A 49 -0.45 -5.64 31.82
N LYS A 50 -0.01 -6.89 31.66
CA LYS A 50 0.34 -7.76 32.80
C LYS A 50 1.50 -7.22 33.61
N GLU A 51 2.53 -6.69 32.95
CA GLU A 51 3.68 -6.06 33.62
C GLU A 51 3.23 -4.86 34.47
N LYS A 52 2.31 -4.02 33.95
CA LYS A 52 1.74 -2.90 34.71
C LYS A 52 0.83 -3.33 35.86
N GLU A 53 0.10 -4.43 35.70
CA GLU A 53 -0.74 -5.00 36.77
C GLU A 53 0.15 -5.59 37.88
N ALA A 54 1.27 -6.24 37.53
CA ALA A 54 2.24 -6.77 38.49
C ALA A 54 3.02 -5.67 39.24
N GLN A 55 3.32 -4.54 38.61
CA GLN A 55 3.99 -3.40 39.27
C GLN A 55 3.08 -2.63 40.25
N LYS A 56 1.76 -2.85 40.19
CA LYS A 56 0.78 -2.21 41.07
C LYS A 56 0.37 -3.07 42.27
N ALA A 57 0.73 -4.35 42.26
CA ALA A 57 0.52 -5.29 43.35
C ALA A 57 1.71 -5.26 44.31
#